data_AF-A0A7S0ETI3-F1
#
_entry.id   AF-A0A7S0ETI3-F1
#
_cell.length_a   1.000
_cell.length_b   1.000
_cell.length_c   1.000
_cell.angle_alpha   90.00
_cell.angle_beta   90.00
_cell.angle_gamma   90.00
#
_symmetry.space_group_name_H-M   'P 1'
#
loop_
_entity.id
_entity.type
_entity.pdbx_description
1 polymer ?
#
loop_
_entity_poly.entity_id
_entity_poly.type
_entity_poly.pdbx_seq_one_letter_code
_entity_poly.pdbx_strand_id
1 'polypeptide(L)'
;ILQHRDRDSVLKHRNLETTQKIAALLSSFSACNVADHSLLDLISSEIYSLPTVSLDVQSIATFMYSYANLNCQQDELTSHLTSKLLRIPLRRVSPQAAANIAWSAAVTQCEDPALLCWIWRALDTLITSLTSPGLSQVHQFFLNNNLCL
;
A
#
# COMPACT_ATOMS: atom_id res chain seq x y z
N ILE A 1 -29.70 19.62 -0.30
CA ILE A 1 -29.24 18.23 -0.52
C ILE A 1 -28.33 18.10 -1.75
N LEU A 2 -28.68 18.69 -2.91
CA LEU A 2 -27.85 18.62 -4.13
C LEU A 2 -26.48 19.32 -4.02
N GLN A 3 -26.39 20.49 -3.36
CA GLN A 3 -25.12 21.22 -3.19
C GLN A 3 -24.09 20.54 -2.25
N HIS A 4 -24.56 19.77 -1.25
CA HIS A 4 -23.66 19.04 -0.35
C HIS A 4 -23.04 17.82 -1.03
N ARG A 5 -23.84 17.09 -1.83
CA ARG A 5 -23.37 15.91 -2.58
C ARG A 5 -22.27 16.26 -3.58
N ASP A 6 -22.36 17.43 -4.21
CA ASP A 6 -21.39 17.91 -5.19
C ASP A 6 -20.07 18.33 -4.52
N ARG A 7 -20.16 19.00 -3.35
CA ARG A 7 -18.98 19.35 -2.54
C ARG A 7 -18.22 18.11 -2.06
N ASP A 8 -18.93 17.08 -1.60
CA ASP A 8 -18.30 15.84 -1.11
C ASP A 8 -17.58 15.09 -2.24
N SER A 9 -18.14 15.08 -3.46
CA SER A 9 -17.46 14.51 -4.63
C SER A 9 -16.21 15.29 -5.03
N VAL A 10 -16.25 16.63 -4.99
CA VAL A 10 -15.08 17.47 -5.30
C VAL A 10 -13.97 17.28 -4.27
N LEU A 11 -14.30 17.25 -2.98
CA LEU A 11 -13.33 17.00 -1.91
C LEU A 11 -12.70 15.61 -2.04
N LYS A 12 -13.52 14.58 -2.28
CA LYS A 12 -13.02 13.23 -2.52
C LYS A 12 -12.07 13.17 -3.71
N HIS A 13 -12.41 13.83 -4.81
CA HIS A 13 -11.55 13.86 -6.00
C HIS A 13 -10.22 14.57 -5.73
N ARG A 14 -10.25 15.74 -5.11
CA ARG A 14 -9.02 16.47 -4.73
C ARG A 14 -8.11 15.64 -3.82
N ASN A 15 -8.69 14.99 -2.81
CA ASN A 15 -7.88 14.21 -1.88
C ASN A 15 -7.28 12.97 -2.57
N LEU A 16 -7.98 12.36 -3.52
CA LEU A 16 -7.46 11.26 -4.33
C LEU A 16 -6.28 11.72 -5.21
N GLU A 17 -6.36 12.89 -5.82
CA GLU A 17 -5.23 13.46 -6.56
C GLU A 17 -4.02 13.68 -5.65
N THR A 18 -4.23 14.15 -4.42
CA THR A 18 -3.16 14.31 -3.44
C THR A 18 -2.48 12.99 -3.12
N THR A 19 -3.25 11.93 -2.86
CA THR A 19 -2.66 10.61 -2.54
C THR A 19 -1.86 10.04 -3.71
N GLN A 20 -2.36 10.24 -4.93
CA GLN A 20 -1.67 9.80 -6.16
C GLN A 20 -0.39 10.60 -6.41
N LYS A 21 -0.37 11.91 -6.13
CA LYS A 21 0.85 12.73 -6.22
C LYS A 21 1.91 12.29 -5.22
N ILE A 22 1.52 12.01 -3.98
CA ILE A 22 2.44 11.46 -2.96
C ILE A 22 2.98 10.10 -3.42
N ALA A 23 2.12 9.24 -3.99
CA ALA A 23 2.52 7.92 -4.48
C ALA A 23 3.52 8.02 -5.63
N ALA A 24 3.30 8.95 -6.56
CA ALA A 24 4.22 9.22 -7.66
C ALA A 24 5.59 9.70 -7.13
N LEU A 25 5.60 10.63 -6.17
CA LEU A 25 6.84 11.11 -5.53
C LEU A 25 7.62 9.98 -4.86
N LEU A 26 6.96 9.17 -4.04
CA LEU A 26 7.57 8.02 -3.36
C LEU A 26 8.08 6.95 -4.35
N SER A 27 7.36 6.74 -5.46
CA SER A 27 7.81 5.85 -6.53
C SER A 27 9.10 6.35 -7.16
N SER A 28 9.22 7.66 -7.42
CA SER A 28 10.44 8.26 -7.93
C SER A 28 11.61 8.12 -6.96
N PHE A 29 11.39 8.35 -5.65
CA PHE A 29 12.45 8.18 -4.65
C PHE A 29 12.92 6.73 -4.55
N SER A 30 11.98 5.78 -4.51
CA SER A 30 12.30 4.36 -4.53
C SER A 30 13.08 3.95 -5.78
N ALA A 31 12.66 4.41 -6.96
CA ALA A 31 13.35 4.12 -8.22
C ALA A 31 14.76 4.70 -8.29
N CYS A 32 14.99 5.87 -7.67
CA CYS A 32 16.30 6.51 -7.58
C CYS A 32 17.11 6.07 -6.35
N ASN A 33 16.59 5.19 -5.51
CA ASN A 33 17.17 4.78 -4.23
C ASN A 33 17.56 5.96 -3.32
N VAL A 34 16.69 6.97 -3.25
CA VAL A 34 16.89 8.16 -2.41
C VAL A 34 16.18 7.97 -1.08
N ALA A 35 16.95 7.66 -0.03
CA ALA A 35 16.47 7.49 1.34
C ALA A 35 16.78 8.73 2.19
N ASP A 36 16.07 9.83 1.94
CA ASP A 36 16.07 10.98 2.86
C ASP A 36 15.04 10.74 3.97
N HIS A 37 15.51 10.26 5.12
CA HIS A 37 14.65 9.92 6.26
C HIS A 37 13.81 11.11 6.75
N SER A 38 14.36 12.34 6.74
CA SER A 38 13.61 13.51 7.21
C SER A 38 12.45 13.83 6.26
N LEU A 39 12.69 13.71 4.95
CA LEU A 39 11.65 13.90 3.95
C LEU A 39 10.61 12.78 4.00
N LEU A 40 11.03 11.54 4.22
CA LEU A 40 10.11 10.41 4.39
C LEU A 40 9.23 10.58 5.64
N ASP A 41 9.78 11.06 6.76
CA ASP A 41 9.00 11.36 7.97
C ASP A 41 7.97 12.49 7.74
N LEU A 42 8.31 13.49 6.94
CA LEU A 42 7.35 14.52 6.52
C LEU A 42 6.26 13.94 5.62
N ILE A 43 6.61 13.03 4.71
CA ILE A 43 5.64 12.36 3.84
C ILE A 43 4.72 11.44 4.66
N SER A 44 5.24 10.68 5.63
CA SER A 44 4.40 9.83 6.49
C SER A 44 3.45 10.67 7.34
N SER A 45 3.91 11.80 7.87
CA SER A 45 3.09 12.81 8.55
C SER A 45 1.93 13.30 7.68
N GLU A 46 2.20 13.59 6.40
CA GLU A 46 1.16 13.95 5.44
C GLU A 46 0.21 12.78 5.18
N ILE A 47 0.71 11.55 5.04
CA ILE A 47 -0.14 10.36 4.84
C ILE A 47 -1.10 10.17 6.02
N TYR A 48 -0.67 10.39 7.26
CA TYR A 48 -1.54 10.31 8.43
C TYR A 48 -2.66 11.36 8.43
N SER A 49 -2.42 12.53 7.84
CA SER A 49 -3.39 13.62 7.77
C SER A 49 -4.48 13.38 6.70
N LEU A 50 -4.25 12.44 5.77
CA LEU A 50 -5.17 12.17 4.67
C LEU A 50 -6.51 11.57 5.16
N PRO A 51 -7.65 12.06 4.64
CA PRO A 51 -8.95 11.46 4.92
C PRO A 51 -9.01 10.00 4.48
N THR A 52 -9.60 9.12 5.30
CA THR A 52 -9.70 7.68 4.98
C THR A 52 -10.30 7.40 3.59
N VAL A 53 -11.24 8.23 3.14
CA VAL A 53 -11.94 8.06 1.86
C VAL A 53 -11.06 8.35 0.62
N SER A 54 -9.87 8.91 0.80
CA SER A 54 -8.98 9.28 -0.30
C SER A 54 -7.89 8.28 -0.61
N LEU A 55 -7.61 7.33 0.28
CA LEU A 55 -6.61 6.30 0.04
C LEU A 55 -7.20 5.14 -0.76
N ASP A 56 -6.86 5.09 -2.04
CA ASP A 56 -7.07 3.90 -2.86
C ASP A 56 -5.99 2.83 -2.59
N VAL A 57 -6.28 1.60 -2.98
CA VAL A 57 -5.38 0.45 -2.76
C VAL A 57 -4.05 0.59 -3.51
N GLN A 58 -4.04 1.27 -4.64
CA GLN A 58 -2.82 1.44 -5.43
C GLN A 58 -1.87 2.39 -4.72
N SER A 59 -2.39 3.49 -4.15
CA SER A 59 -1.63 4.44 -3.34
C SER A 59 -1.07 3.75 -2.10
N ILE A 60 -1.90 2.95 -1.39
CA ILE A 60 -1.45 2.17 -0.23
C ILE A 60 -0.31 1.20 -0.61
N ALA A 61 -0.49 0.43 -1.68
CA ALA A 61 0.51 -0.52 -2.14
C ALA A 61 1.81 0.19 -2.53
N THR A 62 1.73 1.34 -3.19
CA THR A 62 2.91 2.15 -3.54
C THR A 62 3.61 2.68 -2.29
N PHE A 63 2.88 3.16 -1.29
CA PHE A 63 3.49 3.62 -0.04
C PHE A 63 4.24 2.48 0.65
N MET A 64 3.57 1.35 0.91
CA MET A 64 4.20 0.20 1.54
C MET A 64 5.40 -0.30 0.73
N TYR A 65 5.30 -0.34 -0.60
CA TYR A 65 6.41 -0.74 -1.48
C TYR A 65 7.59 0.21 -1.39
N SER A 66 7.37 1.51 -1.52
CA SER A 66 8.45 2.51 -1.51
C SER A 66 9.19 2.53 -0.17
N TYR A 67 8.48 2.51 0.96
CA TYR A 67 9.10 2.49 2.28
C TYR A 67 9.89 1.20 2.52
N ALA A 68 9.35 0.04 2.10
CA ALA A 68 10.04 -1.24 2.17
C ALA A 68 11.30 -1.26 1.26
N ASN A 69 11.18 -0.80 0.01
CA ASN A 69 12.28 -0.76 -0.96
C ASN A 69 13.40 0.21 -0.55
N LEU A 70 13.08 1.29 0.16
CA LEU A 70 14.06 2.23 0.71
C LEU A 70 14.62 1.80 2.07
N ASN A 71 14.19 0.63 2.60
CA ASN A 71 14.56 0.15 3.93
C ASN A 71 14.28 1.18 5.04
N CYS A 72 13.15 1.88 4.93
CA CYS A 72 12.74 2.97 5.82
C CYS A 72 11.43 2.63 6.56
N GLN A 73 11.24 1.38 6.96
CA GLN A 73 10.00 0.91 7.56
C GLN A 73 9.58 1.75 8.78
N GLN A 74 8.27 2.03 8.87
CA GLN A 74 7.64 2.71 9.99
C GLN A 74 6.42 1.90 10.43
N ASP A 75 6.49 1.23 11.58
CA ASP A 75 5.45 0.30 12.01
C ASP A 75 4.09 0.97 12.23
N GLU A 76 4.10 2.22 12.72
CA GLU A 76 2.89 3.04 12.86
C GLU A 76 2.25 3.33 11.50
N LEU A 77 3.06 3.58 10.47
CA LEU A 77 2.56 3.86 9.12
C LEU A 77 1.97 2.59 8.51
N THR A 78 2.67 1.46 8.65
CA THR A 78 2.17 0.15 8.23
C THR A 78 0.83 -0.14 8.89
N SER A 79 0.73 -0.01 10.21
CA SER A 79 -0.51 -0.23 10.97
C SER A 79 -1.64 0.70 10.50
N HIS A 80 -1.33 1.98 10.28
CA HIS A 80 -2.28 2.95 9.76
C HIS A 80 -2.80 2.53 8.38
N LEU A 81 -1.90 2.21 7.45
CA LEU A 81 -2.25 1.80 6.09
C LEU A 81 -3.02 0.48 6.07
N THR A 82 -2.66 -0.51 6.90
CA THR A 82 -3.42 -1.75 7.08
C THR A 82 -4.86 -1.43 7.49
N SER A 83 -5.07 -0.54 8.47
CA SER A 83 -6.42 -0.17 8.92
C SER A 83 -7.30 0.41 7.80
N LYS A 84 -6.70 1.09 6.82
CA LYS A 84 -7.37 1.65 5.64
C LYS A 84 -7.62 0.56 4.61
N LEU A 85 -6.62 -0.28 4.36
CA LEU A 85 -6.66 -1.38 3.42
C LEU A 85 -7.79 -2.37 3.73
N LEU A 86 -7.99 -2.69 5.01
CA LEU A 86 -9.07 -3.57 5.47
C LEU A 86 -10.48 -3.06 5.15
N ARG A 87 -10.63 -1.76 4.87
CA ARG A 87 -11.92 -1.14 4.48
C ARG A 87 -12.17 -1.19 2.96
N ILE A 88 -11.18 -1.60 2.17
CA ILE A 88 -11.28 -1.68 0.71
C ILE A 88 -11.75 -3.09 0.32
N PRO A 89 -12.87 -3.22 -0.42
CA PRO A 89 -13.35 -4.53 -0.83
C PRO A 89 -12.39 -5.16 -1.86
N LEU A 90 -12.08 -6.46 -1.70
CA LEU A 90 -11.11 -7.20 -2.54
C LEU A 90 -11.38 -7.08 -4.06
N ARG A 91 -12.66 -6.98 -4.48
CA ARG A 91 -13.01 -6.76 -5.90
C ARG A 91 -12.46 -5.45 -6.52
N ARG A 92 -11.98 -4.53 -5.69
CA ARG A 92 -11.34 -3.26 -6.13
C ARG A 92 -9.81 -3.32 -6.06
N VAL A 93 -9.25 -4.46 -5.66
CA VAL A 93 -7.82 -4.68 -5.50
C VAL A 93 -7.27 -5.24 -6.81
N SER A 94 -6.27 -4.57 -7.37
CA SER A 94 -5.55 -5.12 -8.51
C SER A 94 -4.61 -6.24 -8.03
N PRO A 95 -4.40 -7.31 -8.81
CA PRO A 95 -3.44 -8.36 -8.47
C PRO A 95 -2.05 -7.80 -8.13
N GLN A 96 -1.58 -6.82 -8.90
CA GLN A 96 -0.28 -6.20 -8.69
C GLN A 96 -0.18 -5.43 -7.37
N ALA A 97 -1.25 -4.75 -6.94
CA ALA A 97 -1.25 -4.08 -5.64
C ALA A 97 -1.13 -5.09 -4.49
N ALA A 98 -1.83 -6.23 -4.58
CA ALA A 98 -1.71 -7.31 -3.60
C ALA A 98 -0.28 -7.90 -3.57
N ALA A 99 0.33 -8.12 -4.74
CA ALA A 99 1.71 -8.61 -4.83
C ALA A 99 2.74 -7.64 -4.25
N ASN A 100 2.60 -6.34 -4.51
CA ASN A 100 3.46 -5.31 -3.92
C ASN A 100 3.35 -5.30 -2.39
N ILE A 101 2.13 -5.35 -1.84
CA ILE A 101 1.91 -5.39 -0.39
C ILE A 101 2.48 -6.66 0.23
N ALA A 102 2.28 -7.82 -0.41
CA ALA A 102 2.86 -9.09 0.04
C ALA A 102 4.39 -9.02 0.08
N TRP A 103 5.01 -8.53 -0.99
CA TRP A 103 6.46 -8.35 -1.04
C TRP A 103 6.96 -7.38 0.03
N SER A 104 6.30 -6.23 0.20
CA SER A 104 6.63 -5.28 1.27
C SER A 104 6.65 -5.96 2.62
N ALA A 105 5.57 -6.67 2.97
CA ALA A 105 5.47 -7.40 4.24
C ALA A 105 6.60 -8.43 4.40
N ALA A 106 7.01 -9.09 3.31
CA ALA A 106 8.10 -10.06 3.32
C ALA A 106 9.45 -9.43 3.67
N VAL A 107 9.83 -8.35 2.96
CA VAL A 107 11.14 -7.73 3.11
C VAL A 107 11.26 -6.92 4.40
N THR A 108 10.14 -6.41 4.91
CA THR A 108 10.04 -5.75 6.22
C THR A 108 9.89 -6.71 7.39
N GLN A 109 9.81 -8.03 7.13
CA GLN A 109 9.51 -9.04 8.16
C GLN A 109 8.29 -8.67 9.00
N CYS A 110 7.22 -8.22 8.32
CA CYS A 110 6.03 -7.70 9.00
C CYS A 110 5.32 -8.80 9.79
N GLU A 111 5.06 -8.54 11.07
CA GLU A 111 4.37 -9.47 11.97
C GLU A 111 2.90 -9.08 12.22
N ASP A 112 2.38 -8.00 11.59
CA ASP A 112 0.99 -7.55 11.76
C ASP A 112 0.00 -8.64 11.29
N PRO A 113 -0.72 -9.33 12.21
CA PRO A 113 -1.58 -10.44 11.84
C PRO A 113 -2.73 -10.01 10.93
N ALA A 114 -3.19 -8.76 11.06
CA ALA A 114 -4.28 -8.25 10.24
C ALA A 114 -3.84 -8.02 8.80
N LEU A 115 -2.63 -7.50 8.59
CA LEU A 115 -2.04 -7.35 7.26
C LEU A 115 -1.76 -8.72 6.63
N LEU A 116 -1.15 -9.65 7.37
CA LEU A 116 -0.86 -11.00 6.89
C LEU A 116 -2.16 -11.74 6.49
N CYS A 117 -3.20 -11.69 7.33
CA CYS A 117 -4.50 -12.28 7.00
C CYS A 117 -5.11 -11.66 5.75
N TRP A 118 -5.01 -10.33 5.59
CA TRP A 118 -5.47 -9.65 4.38
C TRP A 118 -4.71 -10.11 3.13
N ILE A 119 -3.38 -10.23 3.21
CA ILE A 119 -2.54 -10.70 2.10
C ILE A 119 -2.99 -12.10 1.66
N TRP A 120 -3.15 -13.04 2.60
CA TRP A 120 -3.61 -14.39 2.29
C TRP A 120 -4.93 -14.41 1.54
N ARG A 121 -5.92 -13.64 2.00
CA ARG A 121 -7.23 -13.54 1.34
C ARG A 121 -7.15 -12.91 -0.04
N ALA A 122 -6.31 -11.89 -0.21
CA ALA A 122 -6.11 -11.24 -1.49
C ALA A 122 -5.44 -12.19 -2.49
N LEU A 123 -4.43 -12.95 -2.07
CA LEU A 123 -3.72 -13.91 -2.91
C LEU A 123 -4.60 -15.10 -3.30
N ASP A 124 -5.37 -15.66 -2.37
CA ASP A 124 -6.34 -16.74 -2.67
C ASP A 124 -7.30 -16.34 -3.81
N THR A 125 -7.69 -15.06 -3.85
CA THR A 125 -8.59 -14.53 -4.87
C THR A 125 -7.88 -14.16 -6.18
N LEU A 126 -6.65 -13.63 -6.12
CA LEU A 126 -6.03 -12.89 -7.22
C LEU A 126 -4.78 -13.56 -7.82
N ILE A 127 -4.24 -14.63 -7.21
CA ILE A 127 -2.96 -15.24 -7.59
C ILE A 127 -2.92 -15.70 -9.06
N THR A 128 -4.04 -16.19 -9.59
CA THR A 128 -4.15 -16.66 -10.98
C THR A 128 -4.11 -15.54 -12.00
N SER A 129 -4.31 -14.29 -11.57
CA SER A 129 -4.29 -13.09 -12.41
C SER A 129 -2.98 -12.31 -12.31
N LEU A 130 -1.98 -12.84 -11.60
CA LEU A 130 -0.68 -12.19 -11.45
C LEU A 130 0.17 -12.33 -12.71
N THR A 131 0.93 -11.28 -13.01
CA THR A 131 2.00 -11.31 -14.00
C THR A 131 3.24 -11.97 -13.41
N SER A 132 4.24 -12.28 -14.23
CA SER A 132 5.52 -12.87 -13.77
C SER A 132 6.21 -12.04 -12.66
N PRO A 133 6.32 -10.70 -12.76
CA PRO A 133 6.81 -9.88 -11.65
C PRO A 133 5.99 -10.04 -10.35
N GLY A 134 4.66 -10.04 -10.46
CA GLY A 134 3.77 -10.24 -9.31
C GLY A 134 3.94 -11.62 -8.66
N LEU A 135 4.10 -12.68 -9.46
CA LEU A 135 4.39 -14.02 -8.95
C LEU A 135 5.75 -14.08 -8.23
N SER A 136 6.76 -13.38 -8.74
CA SER A 136 8.09 -13.32 -8.10
C SER A 136 8.03 -12.65 -6.72
N GLN A 137 7.26 -11.56 -6.63
CA GLN A 137 6.98 -10.86 -5.38
C GLN A 137 6.26 -11.74 -4.35
N VAL A 138 5.22 -12.43 -4.79
CA VAL A 138 4.45 -13.35 -3.93
C VAL A 138 5.27 -14.56 -3.51
N HIS A 139 6.12 -15.08 -4.39
CA HIS A 139 7.04 -16.16 -4.06
C HIS A 139 7.99 -15.76 -2.92
N GLN A 140 8.57 -14.55 -2.97
CA GLN A 140 9.41 -14.04 -1.87
C GLN A 140 8.63 -13.93 -0.56
N PHE A 141 7.37 -13.51 -0.61
CA PHE A 141 6.50 -13.52 0.57
C PHE A 141 6.33 -14.91 1.20
N PHE A 142 6.12 -15.95 0.40
CA PHE A 142 6.00 -17.32 0.90
C PHE A 142 7.31 -17.84 1.52
N LEU A 143 8.45 -17.57 0.89
CA LEU A 143 9.77 -17.96 1.41
C LEU A 143 10.04 -17.33 2.79
N ASN A 144 9.71 -16.05 2.97
CA ASN A 144 10.00 -15.32 4.20
C ASN A 144 9.05 -15.70 5.35
N ASN A 145 7.85 -16.19 5.06
CA ASN A 145 6.87 -16.58 6.08
C ASN A 145 6.95 -18.07 6.45
N ASN A 146 8.06 -18.75 6.14
CA ASN A 146 8.30 -20.17 6.44
C ASN A 146 7.17 -21.10 5.96
N LEU A 147 6.52 -20.75 4.87
CA LEU A 147 5.51 -21.58 4.25
C LEU A 147 6.12 -22.22 3.01
N CYS A 148 6.79 -23.35 3.22
CA CYS A 148 7.01 -24.31 2.15
C CYS A 148 5.62 -24.72 1.62
N LEU A 149 5.40 -24.46 0.32
CA LEU A 149 4.31 -25.05 -0.47
C LEU A 149 4.35 -26.59 -0.39
#